data_AF-A0A7R9JME0-F1
#
_entry.id   AF-A0A7R9JME0-F1
#
_cell.length_a   1.000
_cell.length_b   1.000
_cell.length_c   1.000
_cell.angle_alpha   90.00
_cell.angle_beta   90.00
_cell.angle_gamma   90.00
#
_symmetry.space_group_name_H-M   'P 1'
#
loop_
_entity.id
_entity.type
_entity.pdbx_description
1 polymer ?
#
loop_
_entity_poly.entity_id
_entity_poly.type
_entity_poly.pdbx_seq_one_letter_code
_entity_poly.pdbx_strand_id
1 'polypeptide(L)'
;MSNIQDYIGENKLQVFINYALKYMSNITLPCKRGTFIEFRTGLINVSPVGRSCSQEEREEFELFDKENKIREKFVKSLQEKFPDLGLVFSIGKQERVYF
;
A
#
# COMPACT_ATOMS: atom_id res chain seq x y z
N MET A 1 -18.60 -11.22 -11.60
CA MET A 1 -17.64 -11.43 -10.49
C MET A 1 -17.62 -10.13 -9.71
N SER A 2 -17.99 -10.16 -8.44
CA SER A 2 -17.88 -8.98 -7.58
C SER A 2 -16.42 -8.70 -7.30
N ASN A 3 -16.01 -7.45 -7.48
CA ASN A 3 -14.66 -6.99 -7.17
C ASN A 3 -14.65 -6.12 -5.90
N ILE A 4 -13.46 -5.74 -5.40
CA ILE A 4 -13.35 -4.91 -4.20
C ILE A 4 -14.12 -3.57 -4.30
N GLN A 5 -14.25 -2.99 -5.49
CA GLN A 5 -15.04 -1.77 -5.71
C GLN A 5 -16.53 -2.02 -5.50
N ASP A 6 -17.05 -3.19 -5.86
CA ASP A 6 -18.45 -3.55 -5.61
C ASP A 6 -18.76 -3.67 -4.11
N TYR A 7 -17.78 -4.10 -3.30
CA TYR A 7 -17.94 -4.24 -1.84
C TYR A 7 -17.73 -2.94 -1.07
N ILE A 8 -16.72 -2.16 -1.44
CA ILE A 8 -16.33 -0.95 -0.70
C ILE A 8 -17.05 0.30 -1.22
N GLY A 9 -17.31 0.35 -2.53
CA GLY A 9 -17.87 1.50 -3.22
C GLY A 9 -16.79 2.52 -3.63
N GLU A 10 -16.98 3.10 -4.82
CA GLU A 10 -16.03 3.99 -5.48
C GLU A 10 -15.63 5.20 -4.64
N ASN A 11 -16.60 5.89 -4.01
CA ASN A 11 -16.31 7.08 -3.22
C ASN A 11 -15.38 6.79 -2.04
N LYS A 12 -15.58 5.67 -1.34
CA LYS A 12 -14.72 5.28 -0.22
C LYS A 12 -13.34 4.85 -0.70
N LEU A 13 -13.27 4.16 -1.84
CA LEU A 13 -12.00 3.78 -2.46
C LEU A 13 -11.18 5.00 -2.87
N GLN A 14 -11.78 6.04 -3.47
CA GLN A 14 -11.06 7.25 -3.82
C GLN A 14 -10.48 7.95 -2.58
N VAL A 15 -11.25 8.05 -1.50
CA VAL A 15 -10.77 8.63 -0.23
C VAL A 15 -9.61 7.81 0.33
N PHE A 16 -9.71 6.47 0.30
CA PHE A 16 -8.65 5.57 0.72
C PHE A 16 -7.38 5.76 -0.14
N ILE A 17 -7.52 5.73 -1.46
CA ILE A 17 -6.40 5.82 -2.41
C ILE A 17 -5.71 7.19 -2.31
N ASN A 18 -6.48 8.28 -2.22
CA ASN A 18 -5.95 9.63 -2.04
C ASN A 18 -5.11 9.73 -0.75
N TYR A 19 -5.60 9.14 0.34
CA TYR A 19 -4.84 9.10 1.59
C TYR A 19 -3.56 8.27 1.45
N ALA A 20 -3.64 7.07 0.87
CA ALA A 20 -2.50 6.20 0.66
C ALA A 20 -1.42 6.88 -0.19
N LEU A 21 -1.79 7.48 -1.32
CA LEU A 21 -0.88 8.21 -2.21
C LEU A 21 -0.26 9.42 -1.51
N LYS A 22 -1.04 10.21 -0.77
CA LYS A 22 -0.54 11.35 0.01
C LYS A 22 0.40 10.92 1.14
N TYR A 23 0.13 9.80 1.80
CA TYR A 23 1.03 9.27 2.81
C TYR A 23 2.37 8.89 2.17
N MET A 24 2.33 8.10 1.08
CA MET A 24 3.53 7.68 0.36
C MET A 24 4.31 8.84 -0.27
N SER A 25 3.66 9.95 -0.64
CA SER A 25 4.35 11.12 -1.19
C SER A 25 5.30 11.77 -0.17
N ASN A 26 4.98 11.70 1.12
CA ASN A 26 5.73 12.37 2.19
C ASN A 26 6.87 11.52 2.79
N ILE A 27 7.04 10.27 2.36
CA ILE A 27 8.12 9.39 2.84
C ILE A 27 9.29 9.49 1.88
N THR A 28 10.50 9.66 2.38
CA THR A 28 11.72 9.47 1.58
C THR A 28 12.15 8.02 1.67
N LEU A 29 12.37 7.40 0.51
CA LEU A 29 12.81 6.02 0.34
C LEU A 29 14.10 6.02 -0.47
N PRO A 30 14.91 4.93 -0.45
CA PRO A 30 16.08 4.81 -1.31
C PRO A 30 15.73 5.03 -2.78
N CYS A 31 14.56 4.55 -3.21
CA CYS A 31 13.98 4.88 -4.50
C CYS A 31 12.44 4.92 -4.47
N LYS A 32 11.86 5.54 -5.50
CA LYS A 32 10.42 5.44 -5.84
C LYS A 32 10.30 5.14 -7.33
N ARG A 33 9.40 4.24 -7.68
CA ARG A 33 9.14 3.81 -9.07
C ARG A 33 7.67 4.03 -9.41
N GLY A 34 7.01 3.08 -10.07
CA GLY A 34 5.62 3.17 -10.48
C GLY A 34 4.78 2.01 -9.96
N THR A 35 3.48 2.03 -10.24
CA THR A 35 2.53 1.00 -9.80
C THR A 35 2.45 0.92 -8.26
N PHE A 36 2.12 2.05 -7.63
CA PHE A 36 1.96 2.17 -6.18
C PHE A 36 0.65 1.55 -5.68
N ILE A 37 -0.39 1.57 -6.51
CA ILE A 37 -1.71 0.99 -6.27
C ILE A 37 -2.01 0.04 -7.43
N GLU A 38 -2.29 -1.23 -7.14
CA GLU A 38 -2.68 -2.21 -8.15
C GLU A 38 -3.97 -2.92 -7.71
N PHE A 39 -5.04 -2.75 -8.48
CA PHE A 39 -6.30 -3.44 -8.28
C PHE A 39 -6.21 -4.89 -8.71
N ARG A 40 -6.75 -5.79 -7.88
CA ARG A 40 -7.02 -7.18 -8.21
C ARG A 40 -8.47 -7.51 -7.93
N THR A 41 -8.94 -8.65 -8.43
CA THR A 41 -10.33 -9.06 -8.32
C THR A 41 -10.86 -9.01 -6.88
N GLY A 42 -10.07 -9.34 -5.87
CA GLY A 42 -10.53 -9.36 -4.47
C GLY A 42 -9.73 -8.52 -3.48
N LEU A 43 -8.71 -7.78 -3.93
CA LEU A 43 -7.83 -7.01 -3.05
C LEU A 43 -7.18 -5.86 -3.80
N ILE A 44 -6.61 -4.91 -3.06
CA ILE A 44 -5.72 -3.89 -3.62
C ILE A 44 -4.32 -4.09 -3.05
N ASN A 45 -3.33 -4.12 -3.94
CA ASN A 45 -1.94 -4.05 -3.54
C ASN A 45 -1.52 -2.59 -3.44
N VAL A 46 -0.89 -2.24 -2.32
CA VAL A 46 -0.22 -0.96 -2.16
C VAL A 46 1.26 -1.19 -1.90
N SER A 47 2.12 -0.46 -2.61
CA SER A 47 3.57 -0.58 -2.52
C SER A 47 4.23 0.79 -2.38
N PRO A 48 4.89 1.10 -1.25
CA PRO A 48 5.57 2.39 -1.07
C PRO A 48 6.69 2.67 -2.08
N VAL A 49 7.52 1.66 -2.38
CA VAL A 49 8.59 1.76 -3.40
C VAL A 49 8.03 1.74 -4.83
N GLY A 50 6.84 1.17 -5.02
CA GLY A 50 6.22 0.93 -6.33
C GLY A 50 6.64 -0.41 -6.92
N ARG A 51 5.69 -1.13 -7.52
CA ARG A 51 5.93 -2.49 -8.04
C ARG A 51 6.71 -2.56 -9.34
N SER A 52 6.91 -1.43 -10.01
CA SER A 52 7.76 -1.33 -11.20
C SER A 52 9.26 -1.22 -10.85
N CYS A 53 9.66 -1.44 -9.59
CA CYS A 53 11.07 -1.51 -9.19
C CYS A 53 11.78 -2.76 -9.72
N SER A 54 13.10 -2.65 -9.86
CA SER A 54 13.97 -3.80 -10.12
C SER A 54 14.05 -4.72 -8.89
N GLN A 55 14.63 -5.90 -9.07
CA GLN A 55 14.87 -6.82 -7.95
C GLN A 55 15.87 -6.24 -6.94
N GLU A 56 16.92 -5.56 -7.40
CA GLU A 56 17.92 -4.91 -6.55
C GLU A 56 17.30 -3.77 -5.73
N GLU A 57 16.49 -2.92 -6.36
CA GLU A 57 15.77 -1.83 -5.69
C GLU A 57 14.78 -2.35 -4.64
N ARG A 58 14.17 -3.51 -4.92
CA ARG A 58 13.26 -4.19 -4.00
C ARG A 58 13.99 -4.70 -2.76
N GLU A 59 15.17 -5.29 -2.94
CA GLU A 59 16.01 -5.76 -1.83
C GLU A 59 16.52 -4.59 -0.98
N GLU A 60 16.93 -3.50 -1.62
CA GLU A 60 17.31 -2.27 -0.92
C GLU A 60 16.15 -1.69 -0.10
N PHE A 61 14.94 -1.65 -0.69
CA PHE A 61 13.74 -1.24 0.04
C PHE A 61 13.41 -2.19 1.20
N GLU A 62 13.58 -3.50 1.04
CA GLU A 62 13.30 -4.48 2.11
C GLU A 62 14.22 -4.28 3.31
N LEU A 63 15.52 -4.03 3.06
CA LEU A 63 16.49 -3.68 4.11
C LEU A 63 16.10 -2.36 4.79
N PHE A 64 15.82 -1.32 4.01
CA PHE A 64 15.40 -0.02 4.51
C PHE A 64 14.12 -0.11 5.35
N ASP A 65 13.12 -0.86 4.89
CA ASP A 65 11.85 -1.06 5.59
C ASP A 65 12.02 -1.85 6.89
N LYS A 66 12.92 -2.84 6.93
CA LYS A 66 13.20 -3.61 8.14
C LYS A 66 13.71 -2.73 9.28
N GLU A 67 14.55 -1.76 8.96
CA GLU A 67 15.12 -0.80 9.91
C GLU A 67 14.12 0.32 10.27
N ASN A 68 13.44 0.89 9.26
CA ASN A 68 12.63 2.10 9.43
C ASN A 68 11.14 1.83 9.70
N LYS A 69 10.69 0.58 9.53
CA LYS A 69 9.30 0.11 9.72
C LYS A 69 8.29 0.87 8.87
N ILE A 70 8.62 1.13 7.59
CA ILE A 70 7.79 1.97 6.71
C ILE A 70 6.40 1.36 6.53
N ARG A 71 6.32 0.08 6.14
CA ARG A 71 5.05 -0.61 5.89
C ARG A 71 4.22 -0.79 7.16
N GLU A 72 4.85 -1.08 8.28
CA GLU A 72 4.16 -1.24 9.57
C GLU A 72 3.51 0.07 10.02
N LYS A 73 4.27 1.18 10.01
CA LYS A 73 3.76 2.52 10.32
C LYS A 73 2.64 2.91 9.36
N PHE A 74 2.80 2.59 8.07
CA PHE A 74 1.80 2.88 7.08
C PHE A 74 0.49 2.11 7.30
N VAL A 75 0.56 0.79 7.56
CA VAL A 75 -0.60 -0.03 7.89
C VAL A 75 -1.32 0.50 9.12
N LYS A 76 -0.59 0.83 10.19
CA LYS A 76 -1.17 1.42 11.40
C LYS A 76 -1.90 2.73 11.08
N SER A 77 -1.28 3.60 10.30
CA SER A 77 -1.88 4.88 9.86
C SER A 77 -3.16 4.67 9.03
N LEU A 78 -3.21 3.64 8.18
CA LEU A 78 -4.40 3.28 7.42
C LEU A 78 -5.52 2.74 8.32
N GLN A 79 -5.19 1.85 9.26
CA GLN A 79 -6.14 1.29 10.23
C GLN A 79 -6.77 2.38 11.11
N GLU A 80 -5.97 3.31 11.61
CA GLU A 80 -6.44 4.45 12.41
C GLU A 80 -7.33 5.40 11.59
N LYS A 81 -7.00 5.59 10.30
CA LYS A 81 -7.76 6.49 9.42
C LYS A 81 -9.08 5.89 8.94
N PHE A 82 -9.14 4.57 8.80
CA PHE A 82 -10.21 3.85 8.13
C PHE A 82 -10.76 2.67 8.94
N PRO A 83 -11.15 2.86 10.21
CA PRO A 83 -11.63 1.78 11.06
C PRO A 83 -12.92 1.12 10.54
N ASP A 84 -13.79 1.90 9.88
CA ASP A 84 -15.13 1.47 9.45
C ASP A 84 -15.19 0.95 8.00
N LEU A 85 -14.04 0.81 7.35
CA LEU A 85 -13.96 0.38 5.95
C LEU A 85 -14.05 -1.14 5.78
N GLY A 86 -13.96 -1.91 6.87
CA GLY A 86 -14.05 -3.37 6.84
C GLY A 86 -12.86 -4.04 6.15
N LEU A 87 -11.76 -3.32 5.96
CA LEU A 87 -10.55 -3.78 5.28
C LEU A 87 -9.62 -4.50 6.25
N VAL A 88 -8.98 -5.58 5.78
CA VAL A 88 -7.99 -6.33 6.55
C VAL A 88 -6.61 -6.10 5.96
N PHE A 89 -5.77 -5.37 6.67
CA PHE A 89 -4.43 -5.05 6.20
C PHE A 89 -3.44 -6.19 6.49
N SER A 90 -2.65 -6.59 5.50
CA SER A 90 -1.60 -7.59 5.63
C SER A 90 -0.32 -7.14 4.95
N ILE A 91 0.83 -7.33 5.61
CA ILE A 91 2.14 -7.03 5.03
C ILE A 91 2.67 -8.29 4.35
N GLY A 92 2.84 -8.21 3.03
CA GLY A 92 3.41 -9.27 2.22
C GLY A 92 4.92 -9.39 2.34
N LYS A 93 5.46 -10.54 1.94
CA LYS A 93 6.90 -10.66 1.67
C LYS A 93 7.28 -9.65 0.58
N GLN A 94 8.44 -9.02 0.73
CA GLN A 94 9.03 -8.01 -0.17
C GLN A 94 8.49 -6.58 -0.01
N GLU A 95 7.46 -6.15 -0.75
CA GLU A 95 7.12 -4.73 -0.91
C GLU A 95 5.64 -4.37 -0.74
N ARG A 96 4.79 -5.36 -0.45
CA ARG A 96 3.33 -5.22 -0.56
C ARG A 96 2.65 -5.02 0.77
N VAL A 97 1.65 -4.17 0.76
CA VAL A 97 0.55 -4.13 1.72
C VAL A 97 -0.71 -4.55 0.97
N TYR A 98 -1.36 -5.59 1.45
CA TYR A 98 -2.64 -6.10 0.93
C TYR A 98 -3.77 -5.63 1.81
N PHE A 99 -4.94 -5.43 1.21
CA PHE A 99 -6.22 -5.39 1.92
C PHE A 99 -7.38 -5.70 1.00
#